data_AF-A0A8C6TBJ7-F1
#
_entry.id   AF-A0A8C6TBJ7-F1
#
_cell.length_a   1.000
_cell.length_b   1.000
_cell.length_c   1.000
_cell.angle_alpha   90.00
_cell.angle_beta   90.00
_cell.angle_gamma   90.00
#
_symmetry.space_group_name_H-M   'P 1'
#
loop_
_entity.id
_entity.type
_entity.pdbx_description
1 polymer ?
#
loop_
_entity_poly.entity_id
_entity_poly.type
_entity_poly.pdbx_seq_one_letter_code
_entity_poly.pdbx_strand_id
1 'polypeptide(L)' 'MVSHRSTKGASKARRDHINNEIRKMRSLLPVTSDEQERLSYLHSMAAICTYIRKSVLFQGEPFDFFPFFKTFIAL' A
#
# COMPACT_ATOMS: atom_id res chain seq x y z
N MET A 1 31.92 -18.79 3.09
CA MET A 1 31.07 -17.58 3.08
C MET A 1 29.95 -17.77 2.06
N VAL A 2 28.75 -18.14 2.50
CA VAL A 2 27.60 -18.35 1.61
C VAL A 2 27.22 -17.00 1.00
N SER A 3 27.35 -16.90 -0.33
CA SER A 3 26.98 -15.72 -1.09
C SER A 3 25.49 -15.44 -0.89
N HIS A 4 25.17 -14.33 -0.23
CA HIS A 4 23.81 -13.79 -0.16
C HIS A 4 23.42 -13.20 -1.51
N ARG A 5 23.50 -14.01 -2.57
CA ARG A 5 23.07 -13.64 -3.91
C ARG A 5 21.55 -13.57 -3.88
N SER A 6 21.04 -12.47 -3.34
CA SER A 6 19.66 -12.05 -3.46
C SER A 6 19.22 -12.32 -4.90
N THR A 7 18.27 -13.23 -5.05
CA THR A 7 17.69 -13.61 -6.33
C THR A 7 17.00 -12.37 -6.89
N LYS A 8 17.71 -11.61 -7.73
CA LYS A 8 17.21 -10.35 -8.33
C LYS A 8 15.78 -10.50 -8.87
N GLY A 9 15.47 -11.68 -9.45
CA GLY A 9 14.13 -12.06 -9.90
C GLY A 9 13.10 -12.18 -8.78
N ALA A 10 13.42 -12.81 -7.65
CA ALA A 10 12.47 -12.92 -6.53
C ALA A 10 12.17 -11.57 -5.88
N SER A 11 13.17 -10.69 -5.75
CA SER A 11 12.93 -9.33 -5.25
C SER A 11 12.07 -8.50 -6.21
N LYS A 12 12.27 -8.66 -7.52
CA LYS A 12 11.40 -8.03 -8.53
C LYS A 12 9.97 -8.59 -8.47
N ALA A 13 9.80 -9.91 -8.43
CA ALA A 13 8.49 -10.55 -8.31
C ALA A 13 7.73 -10.09 -7.06
N ARG A 14 8.41 -9.95 -5.90
CA ARG A 14 7.79 -9.40 -4.69
C ARG A 14 7.32 -7.96 -4.89
N ARG A 15 8.16 -7.09 -5.46
CA ARG A 15 7.79 -5.68 -5.72
C ARG A 15 6.62 -5.59 -6.70
N ASP A 16 6.61 -6.42 -7.74
CA ASP A 16 5.52 -6.44 -8.72
C ASP A 16 4.21 -6.93 -8.12
N HIS A 17 4.26 -7.94 -7.25
CA HIS A 17 3.11 -8.39 -6.49
C HIS A 17 2.55 -7.28 -5.60
N ILE A 18 3.40 -6.60 -4.81
CA ILE A 18 3.00 -5.46 -3.97
C ILE A 18 2.35 -4.36 -4.82
N ASN A 19 2.99 -3.97 -5.93
CA ASN A 19 2.46 -2.93 -6.82
C ASN A 19 1.09 -3.30 -7.41
N ASN A 20 0.87 -4.58 -7.71
CA ASN A 20 -0.42 -5.06 -8.22
C ASN A 20 -1.50 -4.97 -7.14
N GLU A 21 -1.23 -5.39 -5.91
CA GLU A 21 -2.20 -5.28 -4.81
C GLU A 21 -2.53 -3.82 -4.50
N ILE A 22 -1.57 -2.92 -4.57
CA ILE A 22 -1.79 -1.48 -4.38
C ILE A 22 -2.69 -0.90 -5.47
N ARG A 23 -2.51 -1.32 -6.74
CA ARG A 23 -3.40 -0.90 -7.84
C ARG A 23 -4.81 -1.41 -7.64
N LYS A 24 -4.98 -2.65 -7.18
CA LYS A 24 -6.30 -3.19 -6.81
C LYS A 24 -6.94 -2.36 -5.70
N MET A 25 -6.23 -2.11 -4.61
CA MET A 25 -6.73 -1.27 -3.51
C MET A 25 -7.10 0.14 -3.97
N ARG A 26 -6.32 0.74 -4.88
CA ARG A 26 -6.63 2.06 -5.46
C ARG A 26 -7.97 2.07 -6.19
N SER A 27 -8.29 1.01 -6.93
CA SER A 27 -9.57 0.90 -7.66
C SER A 27 -10.81 0.77 -6.76
N LEU A 28 -10.61 0.48 -5.46
CA LEU A 28 -11.69 0.40 -4.47
C LEU A 28 -11.98 1.76 -3.81
N LEU A 29 -11.14 2.77 -4.03
CA LEU A 29 -11.34 4.08 -3.44
C LEU A 29 -12.54 4.80 -4.10
N PRO A 30 -13.30 5.60 -3.34
CA PRO A 30 -14.40 6.41 -3.86
C PRO A 30 -13.86 7.69 -4.55
N VAL A 31 -13.03 7.52 -5.58
CA VAL A 31 -12.47 8.58 -6.43
C VAL A 31 -12.67 8.21 -7.90
N THR A 32 -12.81 9.21 -8.77
CA THR A 32 -13.04 8.97 -10.20
C THR A 32 -11.84 8.29 -10.86
N SER A 33 -12.06 7.55 -11.95
CA SER A 33 -10.97 6.86 -12.69
C SER A 33 -9.87 7.81 -13.15
N ASP A 34 -10.25 9.02 -13.56
CA ASP A 34 -9.33 10.04 -14.06
C ASP A 34 -8.43 10.59 -12.95
N GLU A 35 -8.99 10.76 -11.74
CA GLU A 35 -8.21 11.13 -10.57
C GLU A 35 -7.28 9.99 -10.13
N GLN A 36 -7.76 8.74 -10.18
CA GLN A 36 -6.95 7.57 -9.83
C GLN A 36 -5.70 7.45 -10.70
N GLU A 37 -5.78 7.76 -11.99
CA GLU A 37 -4.63 7.69 -12.90
C GLU A 37 -3.57 8.75 -12.57
N ARG A 38 -4.00 9.93 -12.10
CA ARG A 38 -3.11 11.04 -11.69
C ARG A 38 -2.44 10.82 -10.33
N LEU A 39 -2.95 9.91 -9.50
CA LEU A 39 -2.38 9.63 -8.20
C LEU A 39 -1.04 8.89 -8.33
N SER A 40 0.03 9.55 -7.88
CA SER A 40 1.31 8.89 -7.66
C SER A 40 1.19 7.79 -6.60
N TYR A 41 2.21 6.92 -6.52
CA TYR A 41 2.24 5.81 -5.57
C TYR A 41 2.05 6.27 -4.11
N LEU A 42 2.75 7.35 -3.72
CA LEU A 42 2.66 7.87 -2.36
C LEU A 42 1.26 8.42 -2.04
N HIS A 43 0.64 9.15 -2.98
CA HIS A 43 -0.73 9.64 -2.79
C HIS A 43 -1.72 8.47 -2.70
N SER A 44 -1.55 7.45 -3.53
CA SER A 44 -2.37 6.24 -3.48
C SER A 44 -2.27 5.57 -2.11
N MET A 45 -1.06 5.45 -1.55
CA MET A 45 -0.85 4.92 -0.20
C MET A 45 -1.50 5.76 0.88
N ALA A 46 -1.34 7.09 0.84
CA ALA A 46 -1.97 7.98 1.81
C ALA A 46 -3.51 7.90 1.75
N ALA A 47 -4.08 7.85 0.55
CA ALA A 47 -5.52 7.75 0.33
C ALA A 47 -6.08 6.39 0.81
N ILE A 48 -5.42 5.28 0.49
CA ILE A 48 -5.79 3.94 0.98
C ILE A 48 -5.75 3.88 2.50
N CYS A 49 -4.66 4.35 3.14
CA CYS A 49 -4.55 4.39 4.59
C CYS A 49 -5.65 5.23 5.25
N THR A 50 -5.96 6.39 4.66
CA THR A 50 -7.01 7.29 5.16
C THR A 50 -8.38 6.65 5.02
N TYR A 51 -8.66 5.99 3.89
CA TYR A 51 -9.93 5.32 3.63
C TYR A 51 -10.16 4.16 4.62
N ILE A 52 -9.15 3.31 4.84
CA ILE A 52 -9.21 2.22 5.82
C ILE A 52 -9.42 2.76 7.22
N ARG A 53 -8.66 3.79 7.63
CA ARG A 53 -8.87 4.41 8.95
C ARG A 53 -10.29 4.93 9.08
N LYS A 54 -10.79 5.63 8.06
CA LYS A 54 -12.15 6.16 8.05
C LYS A 54 -13.16 5.03 8.23
N SER A 55 -13.05 3.93 7.47
CA SER A 55 -13.98 2.79 7.59
C SER A 55 -13.93 2.13 8.97
N VAL A 56 -12.74 1.99 9.58
CA VAL A 56 -12.56 1.36 10.89
C VAL A 56 -13.03 2.28 12.03
N LEU A 57 -12.79 3.60 11.93
CA LEU A 57 -13.32 4.58 12.90
C LEU A 57 -14.85 4.62 12.89
N PHE A 58 -15.48 4.53 11.72
CA PHE A 58 -16.94 4.39 11.64
C PHE A 58 -17.46 3.03 12.12
N GLN A 59 -16.57 2.06 12.36
CA GLN A 59 -16.86 0.77 12.98
C GLN A 59 -16.54 0.73 14.49
N GLY A 60 -15.97 1.80 15.07
CA GLY A 60 -15.73 1.92 16.52
C GLY A 60 -14.39 1.37 17.02
N GLU A 61 -13.47 0.94 16.14
CA GLU A 61 -12.19 0.38 16.55
C GLU A 61 -11.05 1.43 16.42
N PRO A 62 -10.21 1.65 17.45
CA PRO A 62 -9.09 2.59 17.38
C PRO A 62 -7.96 2.03 16.52
N PHE A 63 -7.69 2.66 15.37
CA PHE A 63 -6.59 2.27 14.47
C PHE A 63 -5.32 3.10 14.73
N ASP A 64 -4.30 2.49 15.33
CA ASP A 64 -2.99 3.12 15.57
C ASP A 64 -2.21 3.35 14.26
N PHE A 65 -1.95 4.62 13.92
CA PHE A 65 -1.26 5.01 12.68
C PHE A 65 0.23 4.64 12.65
N PHE A 66 0.87 4.70 13.81
CA PHE A 66 2.33 4.69 13.93
C PHE A 66 2.97 3.32 13.66
N PRO A 67 2.38 2.19 14.08
CA PRO A 67 2.90 0.86 13.74
C PRO A 67 2.69 0.52 12.26
N PHE A 68 1.52 0.84 11.69
CA PHE A 68 1.17 0.46 10.31
C PHE A 68 2.02 1.20 9.27
N PHE A 69 2.25 2.50 9.45
CA PHE A 69 3.12 3.29 8.57
C PHE A 69 4.57 2.80 8.63
N LYS A 70 5.05 2.35 9.81
CA LYS A 70 6.36 1.73 9.96
C LYS A 70 6.48 0.39 9.24
N THR A 71 5.45 -0.46 9.28
CA THR A 71 5.47 -1.77 8.60
C THR A 71 5.48 -1.65 7.07
N PHE A 72 4.80 -0.64 6.51
CA PHE A 72 4.68 -0.49 5.05
C PHE A 72 5.88 0.22 4.37
N ILE A 73 6.62 1.07 5.10
CA ILE A 73 7.84 1.72 4.58
C ILE A 73 9.11 0.87 4.80
N ALA A 74 9.09 -0.06 5.77
CA ALA A 74 10.23 -0.91 6.09
C ALA A 74 10.34 -2.20 5.24
N LEU A 75 9.54 -2.36 4.18
CA LEU A 75 9.52 -3.50 3.24
C LEU A 75 10.05 -3.14 1.85
#